data_AF-A0A2G9UCS4-F1
#
_entry.id   AF-A0A2G9UCS4-F1
#
_cell.length_a   1.000
_cell.length_b   1.000
_cell.length_c   1.000
_cell.angle_alpha   90.00
_cell.angle_beta   90.00
_cell.angle_gamma   90.00
#
_symmetry.space_group_name_H-M   'P 1'
#
loop_
_entity.id
_entity.type
_entity.pdbx_description
1 polymer ?
#
loop_
_entity_poly.entity_id
_entity_poly.type
_entity_poly.pdbx_seq_one_letter_code
_entity_poly.pdbx_strand_id
1 'polypeptide(L)'
;MPQCRKSKDIRQKICYPIKLILLGGLNETAQVIPRMTFGLATTLKPLLYKDPFDGVFGLAFSNDLMPDIRPAIQQAYERKVIDKVMFTVWLPSSRLTQSGAGGAITFGDVDDDNCGPILGYAKMTDNSFYMFEVRGVSMGIYAYQEKSKVASELIGWIEGPRSVIENMAKIAGAKFDDDDGIYKIACNATPPPIVFLIGDSSYSIDYTNYIVQTSDNSNYICDDYNTEPS
;
A
#
# COMPACT_ATOMS: atom_id res chain seq x y z
N MET A 1 2.05 18.07 30.78
CA MET A 1 3.17 17.33 30.14
C MET A 1 2.58 16.23 29.26
N PRO A 2 3.16 15.91 28.09
CA PRO A 2 2.70 14.79 27.26
C PRO A 2 2.76 13.49 28.07
N GLN A 3 1.75 12.62 27.93
CA GLN A 3 1.86 11.27 28.46
C GLN A 3 2.89 10.51 27.62
N CYS A 4 3.91 9.91 28.24
CA CYS A 4 4.91 9.11 27.53
C CYS A 4 4.82 7.65 27.96
N ARG A 5 4.85 6.73 27.00
CA ARG A 5 4.83 5.28 27.22
C ARG A 5 6.07 4.64 26.60
N LYS A 6 6.60 3.60 27.24
CA LYS A 6 7.60 2.72 26.61
C LYS A 6 6.85 1.63 25.86
N SER A 7 7.05 1.54 24.56
CA SER A 7 6.56 0.40 23.77
C SER A 7 7.41 -0.83 24.10
N LYS A 8 6.77 -1.91 24.57
CA LYS A 8 7.44 -3.18 24.89
C LYS A 8 7.94 -3.88 23.63
N ASP A 9 7.20 -3.79 22.52
CA ASP A 9 7.52 -4.50 21.28
C ASP A 9 8.62 -3.83 20.46
N ILE A 10 8.64 -2.49 20.42
CA ILE A 10 9.53 -1.75 19.51
C ILE A 10 10.77 -1.21 20.25
N ARG A 11 10.85 -1.32 21.58
CA ARG A 11 11.86 -0.67 22.43
C ARG A 11 12.00 0.84 22.16
N GLN A 12 10.89 1.49 21.81
CA GLN A 12 10.81 2.93 21.58
C GLN A 12 10.09 3.61 22.75
N LYS A 13 10.56 4.81 23.11
CA LYS A 13 9.82 5.70 24.01
C LYS A 13 9.01 6.67 23.13
N ILE A 14 7.70 6.68 23.34
CA ILE A 14 6.77 7.50 22.57
C ILE A 14 6.05 8.43 23.54
N CYS A 15 6.02 9.72 23.21
CA CYS A 15 5.24 10.72 23.92
C CYS A 15 4.04 11.16 23.07
N TYR A 16 2.91 11.47 23.70
CA TYR A 16 1.68 11.84 23.00
C TYR A 16 1.34 13.32 23.23
N PRO A 17 2.00 14.25 22.51
CA PRO A 17 1.62 15.65 22.52
C PRO A 17 0.29 15.87 21.79
N ILE A 18 -0.33 17.00 22.09
CA ILE A 18 -1.50 17.52 21.37
C ILE A 18 -1.03 18.77 20.63
N LYS A 19 -1.07 18.76 19.29
CA LYS A 19 -0.65 19.89 18.46
C LYS A 19 -1.57 20.09 17.27
N LEU A 20 -1.39 21.20 16.57
CA LEU A 20 -1.98 21.42 15.26
C LEU A 20 -1.19 20.63 14.22
N ILE A 21 -1.89 19.98 13.28
CA ILE A 21 -1.32 19.30 12.12
C ILE A 21 -1.91 19.93 10.86
N LEU A 22 -1.09 20.08 9.82
CA LEU A 22 -1.50 20.52 8.50
C LEU A 22 -1.51 19.31 7.56
N LEU A 23 -2.58 19.12 6.80
CA LEU A 23 -2.67 18.12 5.73
C LEU A 23 -2.86 18.81 4.38
N GLY A 24 -2.01 18.52 3.41
CA GLY A 24 -2.14 19.03 2.04
C GLY A 24 -0.88 18.77 1.22
N GLY A 25 -1.02 18.73 -0.10
CA GLY A 25 0.10 18.64 -1.03
C GLY A 25 0.95 19.92 -1.08
N LEU A 26 2.13 19.82 -1.71
CA LEU A 26 3.12 20.91 -1.80
C LEU A 26 2.57 22.21 -2.43
N ASN A 27 1.54 22.11 -3.26
CA ASN A 27 0.92 23.23 -3.98
C ASN A 27 -0.57 23.40 -3.63
N GLU A 28 -1.02 22.84 -2.51
CA GLU A 28 -2.42 22.89 -2.09
C GLU A 28 -2.59 23.78 -0.85
N THR A 29 -3.80 24.29 -0.66
CA THR A 29 -4.15 24.92 0.61
C THR A 29 -4.30 23.84 1.66
N ALA A 30 -3.35 23.78 2.60
CA ALA A 30 -3.38 22.77 3.64
C ALA A 30 -4.58 22.94 4.58
N GLN A 31 -5.24 21.82 4.87
CA GLN A 31 -6.28 21.72 5.88
C GLN A 31 -5.67 21.70 7.28
N VAL A 32 -6.22 22.53 8.16
CA VAL A 32 -5.75 22.66 9.53
C VAL A 32 -6.53 21.71 10.43
N ILE A 33 -5.85 20.72 11.01
CA ILE A 33 -6.41 19.85 12.04
C ILE A 33 -5.96 20.34 13.42
N PRO A 34 -6.83 21.03 14.18
CA PRO A 34 -6.46 21.54 15.49
C PRO A 34 -6.37 20.41 16.52
N ARG A 35 -5.44 20.51 17.47
CA ARG A 35 -5.41 19.64 18.66
C ARG A 35 -5.33 18.13 18.35
N MET A 36 -4.65 17.70 17.30
CA MET A 36 -4.42 16.30 17.00
C MET A 36 -3.42 15.68 18.00
N THR A 37 -3.76 14.50 18.51
CA THR A 37 -2.84 13.66 19.30
C THR A 37 -2.10 12.74 18.35
N PHE A 38 -0.77 12.69 18.46
CA PHE A 38 0.08 11.82 17.65
C PHE A 38 1.25 11.28 18.49
N GLY A 39 1.93 10.24 18.00
CA GLY A 39 3.12 9.68 18.64
C GLY A 39 4.37 10.46 18.25
N LEU A 40 5.01 11.11 19.21
CA LEU A 40 6.35 11.67 19.06
C LEU A 40 7.38 10.62 19.50
N ALA A 41 8.05 9.99 18.55
CA ALA A 41 9.16 9.09 18.82
C ALA A 41 10.37 9.90 19.31
N THR A 42 10.88 9.58 20.50
CA THR A 42 12.10 10.24 21.05
C THR A 42 13.35 9.38 20.86
N THR A 43 13.21 8.19 20.29
CA THR A 43 14.29 7.24 20.03
C THR A 43 13.87 6.35 18.86
N LEU A 44 14.71 6.26 17.84
CA LEU A 44 14.49 5.41 16.67
C LEU A 44 15.54 4.28 16.64
N LYS A 45 15.19 3.17 15.98
CA LYS A 45 16.17 2.11 15.72
C LYS A 45 17.06 2.52 14.54
N PRO A 46 18.34 2.11 14.51
CA PRO A 46 19.24 2.47 13.41
C PRO A 46 18.77 2.14 12.00
N LEU A 47 17.97 1.07 11.87
CA LEU A 47 17.41 0.65 10.58
C LEU A 47 16.50 1.73 9.95
N LEU A 48 15.79 2.51 10.77
CA LEU A 48 14.85 3.54 10.32
C LEU A 48 15.54 4.86 9.94
N TYR A 49 16.86 5.00 10.17
CA TYR A 49 17.58 6.22 9.81
C TYR A 49 17.82 6.37 8.31
N LYS A 50 17.63 5.29 7.53
CA LYS A 50 17.85 5.28 6.08
C LYS A 50 16.55 5.39 5.28
N ASP A 51 15.41 5.41 5.96
CA ASP A 51 14.11 5.51 5.29
C ASP A 51 13.97 6.91 4.67
N PRO A 52 13.34 7.02 3.48
CA PRO A 52 13.17 8.30 2.80
C PRO A 52 12.09 9.21 3.42
N PHE A 53 11.53 8.83 4.58
CA PHE A 53 10.45 9.53 5.25
C PHE A 53 10.75 9.70 6.76
N ASP A 54 10.27 10.81 7.34
CA ASP A 54 10.51 11.15 8.76
C ASP A 54 9.59 10.42 9.74
N GLY A 55 8.46 9.91 9.27
CA GLY A 55 7.46 9.27 10.11
C GLY A 55 6.29 8.67 9.33
N VAL A 56 5.35 8.08 10.06
CA VAL A 56 4.19 7.37 9.50
C VAL A 56 2.91 8.07 9.91
N PHE A 57 2.06 8.38 8.93
CA PHE A 57 0.70 8.86 9.15
C PHE A 57 -0.28 7.69 9.01
N GLY A 58 -0.60 7.05 10.13
CA GLY A 58 -1.46 5.85 10.15
C GLY A 58 -2.90 6.16 9.75
N LEU A 59 -3.39 5.47 8.71
CA LEU A 59 -4.76 5.61 8.20
C LEU A 59 -5.72 4.53 8.71
N ALA A 60 -5.19 3.44 9.29
CA ALA A 60 -5.97 2.32 9.80
C ALA A 60 -6.82 2.69 11.05
N PHE A 61 -7.63 1.73 11.47
CA PHE A 61 -8.54 1.84 12.60
C PHE A 61 -7.82 1.81 13.94
N SER A 62 -8.55 2.14 15.02
CA SER A 62 -8.05 1.92 16.37
C SER A 62 -7.92 0.42 16.63
N ASN A 63 -6.79 0.00 17.20
CA ASN A 63 -6.58 -1.38 17.63
C ASN A 63 -6.47 -1.47 19.16
N ASP A 64 -6.63 -2.68 19.68
CA ASP A 64 -6.59 -2.96 21.12
C ASP A 64 -5.20 -2.72 21.76
N LEU A 65 -4.16 -2.59 20.94
CA LEU A 65 -2.80 -2.29 21.43
C LEU A 65 -2.67 -0.85 21.90
N MET A 66 -3.52 0.06 21.40
CA MET A 66 -3.49 1.49 21.73
C MET A 66 -4.91 2.08 21.84
N PRO A 67 -5.74 1.59 22.77
CA PRO A 67 -7.17 1.97 22.86
C PRO A 67 -7.39 3.46 23.13
N ASP A 68 -6.40 4.11 23.74
CA ASP A 68 -6.43 5.53 24.09
C ASP A 68 -6.02 6.45 22.92
N ILE A 69 -5.57 5.90 21.80
CA ILE A 69 -5.14 6.68 20.63
C ILE A 69 -6.23 6.62 19.57
N ARG A 70 -6.82 7.78 19.29
CA ARG A 70 -7.80 7.93 18.22
C ARG A 70 -7.08 8.00 16.87
N PRO A 71 -7.53 7.25 15.84
CA PRO A 71 -6.98 7.32 14.49
C PRO A 71 -7.01 8.73 13.91
N ALA A 72 -6.08 9.03 13.00
CA ALA A 72 -5.95 10.36 12.42
C ALA A 72 -7.22 10.84 11.70
N ILE A 73 -7.81 9.98 10.88
CA ILE A 73 -9.01 10.29 10.10
C ILE A 73 -10.21 10.51 11.03
N GLN A 74 -10.34 9.68 12.07
CA GLN A 74 -11.38 9.84 13.09
C GLN A 74 -11.22 11.19 13.83
N GLN A 75 -9.98 11.55 14.16
CA GLN A 75 -9.68 12.83 14.78
C GLN A 75 -10.06 14.01 13.87
N ALA A 76 -9.77 13.94 12.58
CA ALA A 76 -10.14 14.97 11.60
C ALA A 76 -11.67 15.11 11.49
N TYR A 77 -12.39 13.98 11.44
CA TYR A 77 -13.85 13.95 11.39
C TYR A 77 -14.50 14.56 12.64
N GLU A 78 -14.06 14.17 13.84
CA GLU A 78 -14.57 14.72 15.12
C GLU A 78 -14.38 16.23 15.24
N ARG A 79 -13.36 16.76 14.55
CA ARG A 79 -13.03 18.20 14.49
C ARG A 79 -13.71 18.92 13.33
N LYS A 80 -14.55 18.22 12.55
CA LYS A 80 -15.26 18.75 11.38
C LYS A 80 -14.34 19.32 10.30
N VAL A 81 -13.16 18.72 10.14
CA VAL A 81 -12.23 19.05 9.05
C VAL A 81 -12.59 18.26 7.79
N ILE A 82 -13.19 17.07 7.96
CA ILE A 82 -13.70 16.22 6.89
C ILE A 82 -15.13 15.77 7.22
N ASP A 83 -15.92 15.50 6.19
CA ASP A 83 -17.35 15.17 6.33
C ASP A 83 -17.64 13.68 6.50
N LYS A 84 -16.70 12.81 6.12
CA LYS A 84 -16.83 11.35 6.20
C LYS A 84 -15.55 10.73 6.77
N VAL A 85 -15.69 9.64 7.53
CA VAL A 85 -14.55 8.85 8.02
C VAL A 85 -14.08 7.89 6.91
N MET A 86 -13.55 8.45 5.82
CA MET A 86 -13.03 7.69 4.68
C MET A 86 -11.89 8.45 4.00
N PHE A 87 -11.19 7.76 3.10
CA PHE A 87 -10.23 8.35 2.20
C PHE A 87 -10.15 7.52 0.92
N THR A 88 -9.61 8.13 -0.13
CA THR A 88 -9.30 7.50 -1.41
C THR A 88 -7.81 7.66 -1.68
N VAL A 89 -7.17 6.60 -2.20
CA VAL A 89 -5.76 6.63 -2.61
C VAL A 89 -5.72 6.43 -4.12
N TRP A 90 -5.07 7.35 -4.80
CA TRP A 90 -4.74 7.22 -6.21
C TRP A 90 -3.23 7.13 -6.38
N LEU A 91 -2.80 6.16 -7.18
CA LEU A 91 -1.40 5.97 -7.57
C LEU A 91 -1.34 5.94 -9.10
N PRO A 92 -0.48 6.74 -9.74
CA PRO A 92 -0.31 6.70 -11.18
C PRO A 92 0.31 5.36 -11.60
N SER A 93 -0.12 4.85 -12.76
CA SER A 93 0.47 3.68 -13.42
C SER A 93 1.90 3.94 -13.92
N SER A 94 2.34 5.21 -13.96
CA SER A 94 3.65 5.57 -14.49
C SER A 94 4.76 4.88 -13.71
N ARG A 95 5.57 4.14 -14.46
CA ARG A 95 6.92 3.70 -14.09
C ARG A 95 7.59 4.80 -13.27
N LEU A 96 8.28 4.43 -12.20
CA LEU A 96 8.92 5.27 -11.17
C LEU A 96 9.89 6.37 -11.69
N THR A 97 9.95 6.59 -13.00
CA THR A 97 10.88 7.43 -13.74
C THR A 97 10.29 8.77 -14.20
N GLN A 98 9.01 9.07 -13.98
CA GLN A 98 8.42 10.35 -14.37
C GLN A 98 8.47 11.40 -13.26
N SER A 99 8.88 12.62 -13.62
CA SER A 99 8.80 13.80 -12.77
C SER A 99 7.33 14.23 -12.61
N GLY A 100 6.77 14.09 -11.41
CA GLY A 100 5.38 14.43 -11.09
C GLY A 100 5.00 14.06 -9.66
N ALA A 101 3.74 14.32 -9.28
CA ALA A 101 3.21 13.81 -8.02
C ALA A 101 3.13 12.28 -8.10
N GLY A 102 3.71 11.58 -7.11
CA GLY A 102 3.73 10.11 -7.06
C GLY A 102 2.40 9.45 -6.69
N GLY A 103 1.33 10.24 -6.54
CA GLY A 103 0.02 9.80 -6.09
C GLY A 103 -0.75 10.94 -5.42
N ALA A 104 -1.99 10.63 -5.01
CA ALA A 104 -2.86 11.53 -4.27
C ALA A 104 -3.62 10.76 -3.17
N ILE A 105 -3.92 11.45 -2.07
CA ILE A 105 -4.82 10.95 -1.03
C ILE A 105 -5.91 12.00 -0.81
N THR A 106 -7.16 11.59 -1.06
CA THR A 106 -8.34 12.42 -0.84
C THR A 106 -8.97 12.03 0.48
N PHE A 107 -9.01 12.93 1.45
CA PHE A 107 -9.62 12.68 2.76
C PHE A 107 -11.08 13.13 2.79
N GLY A 108 -11.95 12.27 3.30
CA GLY A 108 -13.37 12.61 3.50
C GLY A 108 -14.26 12.40 2.28
N ASP A 109 -13.72 12.00 1.13
CA ASP A 109 -14.54 11.73 -0.05
C ASP A 109 -13.89 10.75 -1.05
N VAL A 110 -14.67 10.42 -2.08
CA VAL A 110 -14.20 9.71 -3.28
C VAL A 110 -13.40 10.67 -4.15
N ASP A 111 -12.31 10.19 -4.73
CA ASP A 111 -11.54 10.92 -5.74
C ASP A 111 -12.14 10.66 -7.14
N ASP A 112 -13.13 11.45 -7.51
CA ASP A 112 -13.80 11.34 -8.82
C ASP A 112 -12.92 11.88 -9.98
N ASP A 113 -11.88 12.64 -9.67
CA ASP A 113 -10.98 13.23 -10.67
C ASP A 113 -9.95 12.20 -11.18
N ASN A 114 -9.42 11.36 -10.28
CA ASN A 114 -8.33 10.43 -10.60
C ASN A 114 -8.75 8.95 -10.65
N CYS A 115 -9.73 8.50 -9.85
CA CYS A 115 -10.04 7.07 -9.69
C CYS A 115 -11.11 6.51 -10.64
N GLY A 116 -11.80 7.36 -11.39
CA GLY A 116 -12.88 6.92 -12.28
C GLY A 116 -14.07 6.29 -11.50
N PRO A 117 -14.93 5.51 -12.16
CA PRO A 117 -16.12 4.95 -11.52
C PRO A 117 -15.78 3.85 -10.51
N ILE A 118 -16.55 3.80 -9.42
CA ILE A 118 -16.44 2.75 -8.41
C ILE A 118 -16.88 1.41 -9.00
N LEU A 119 -15.94 0.46 -9.06
CA LEU A 119 -16.16 -0.88 -9.63
C LEU A 119 -16.86 -1.85 -8.67
N GLY A 120 -16.85 -1.56 -7.37
CA GLY A 120 -17.51 -2.38 -6.35
C GLY A 120 -16.98 -2.11 -4.94
N TYR A 121 -17.62 -2.74 -3.96
CA TYR A 121 -17.23 -2.66 -2.55
C TYR A 121 -16.98 -4.06 -1.99
N ALA A 122 -15.97 -4.17 -1.14
CA ALA A 122 -15.72 -5.37 -0.35
C ALA A 122 -16.10 -5.12 1.11
N LYS A 123 -16.82 -6.07 1.72
CA LYS A 123 -17.11 -6.01 3.15
C LYS A 123 -15.85 -6.33 3.94
N MET A 124 -15.55 -5.50 4.94
CA MET A 124 -14.44 -5.76 5.84
C MET A 124 -14.65 -7.04 6.65
N THR A 125 -13.59 -7.83 6.79
CA THR A 125 -13.59 -9.07 7.60
C THR A 125 -13.06 -8.86 9.01
N ASP A 126 -12.29 -7.79 9.24
CA ASP A 126 -11.68 -7.45 10.51
C ASP A 126 -11.41 -5.93 10.56
N ASN A 127 -11.45 -5.34 11.76
CA ASN A 127 -11.28 -3.90 11.98
C ASN A 127 -9.86 -3.51 12.45
N SER A 128 -8.88 -4.41 12.44
CA SER A 128 -7.49 -4.09 12.78
C SER A 128 -6.73 -3.45 11.61
N PHE A 129 -7.05 -3.85 10.38
CA PHE A 129 -6.50 -3.34 9.12
C PHE A 129 -7.60 -3.30 8.05
N TYR A 130 -7.28 -2.79 6.85
CA TYR A 130 -8.17 -2.87 5.68
C TYR A 130 -8.23 -4.30 5.14
N MET A 131 -8.86 -5.19 5.91
CA MET A 131 -8.95 -6.61 5.60
C MET A 131 -10.28 -6.96 4.96
N PHE A 132 -10.24 -7.72 3.87
CA PHE A 132 -11.41 -8.20 3.13
C PHE A 132 -11.20 -9.63 2.63
N GLU A 133 -12.27 -10.25 2.16
CA GLU A 133 -12.22 -11.62 1.61
C GLU A 133 -12.01 -11.56 0.09
N VAL A 134 -10.99 -12.30 -0.38
CA VAL A 134 -10.84 -12.70 -1.78
C VAL A 134 -11.38 -14.12 -1.92
N ARG A 135 -12.32 -14.34 -2.83
CA ARG A 135 -12.93 -15.66 -3.10
C ARG A 135 -12.09 -16.56 -3.98
N GLY A 136 -11.15 -15.98 -4.72
CA GLY A 136 -10.21 -16.71 -5.54
C GLY A 136 -9.32 -15.80 -6.38
N VAL A 137 -8.26 -16.39 -6.90
CA VAL A 137 -7.31 -15.75 -7.81
C VAL A 137 -7.01 -16.69 -8.97
N SER A 138 -6.83 -16.16 -10.18
CA SER A 138 -6.47 -16.95 -11.36
C SER A 138 -5.50 -16.23 -12.27
N MET A 139 -4.69 -17.00 -13.00
CA MET A 139 -3.83 -16.56 -14.08
C MET A 139 -3.78 -17.65 -15.15
N GLY A 140 -4.16 -17.31 -16.39
CA GLY A 140 -4.19 -18.27 -17.49
C GLY A 140 -5.04 -19.51 -17.16
N ILE A 141 -4.43 -20.69 -17.21
CA ILE A 141 -5.10 -21.98 -16.91
C ILE A 141 -5.17 -22.31 -15.41
N TYR A 142 -4.49 -21.55 -14.55
CA TYR A 142 -4.47 -21.80 -13.11
C TYR A 142 -5.55 -20.98 -12.40
N ALA A 143 -6.26 -21.63 -11.49
CA ALA A 143 -7.20 -21.00 -10.59
C ALA A 143 -7.05 -21.56 -9.18
N TYR A 144 -7.02 -20.66 -8.20
CA TYR A 144 -7.12 -20.96 -6.78
C TYR A 144 -8.46 -20.42 -6.28
N GLN A 145 -9.39 -21.31 -5.97
CA GLN A 145 -10.79 -20.98 -5.63
C GLN A 145 -11.09 -21.23 -4.15
N GLU A 146 -10.25 -20.69 -3.27
CA GLU A 146 -10.47 -20.73 -1.82
C GLU A 146 -10.56 -19.31 -1.25
N LYS A 147 -11.46 -19.15 -0.29
CA LYS A 147 -11.65 -17.89 0.41
C LYS A 147 -10.43 -17.58 1.28
N SER A 148 -9.82 -16.44 1.03
CA SER A 148 -8.64 -15.96 1.74
C SER A 148 -8.92 -14.58 2.34
N LYS A 149 -8.50 -14.37 3.59
CA LYS A 149 -8.48 -13.04 4.20
C LYS A 149 -7.23 -12.31 3.69
N VAL A 150 -7.43 -11.13 3.11
CA VAL A 150 -6.37 -10.31 2.51
C VAL A 150 -6.39 -8.94 3.16
N ALA A 151 -5.22 -8.36 3.41
CA ALA A 151 -5.08 -6.99 3.89
C ALA A 151 -4.60 -6.09 2.75
N SER A 152 -5.19 -4.91 2.62
CA SER A 152 -4.59 -3.81 1.85
C SER A 152 -3.69 -2.99 2.77
N GLU A 153 -2.38 -3.11 2.56
CA GLU A 153 -1.37 -2.39 3.35
C GLU A 153 -0.80 -1.17 2.62
N LEU A 154 -1.27 -0.90 1.39
CA LEU A 154 -0.74 0.15 0.50
C LEU A 154 0.78 0.01 0.25
N ILE A 155 1.26 -1.23 0.22
CA ILE A 155 2.63 -1.58 -0.17
C ILE A 155 2.74 -1.79 -1.68
N GLY A 156 3.97 -1.72 -2.20
CA GLY A 156 4.24 -1.84 -3.64
C GLY A 156 4.20 -3.26 -4.21
N TRP A 157 3.88 -4.27 -3.40
CA TRP A 157 3.92 -5.69 -3.80
C TRP A 157 2.59 -6.39 -3.53
N ILE A 158 2.25 -7.33 -4.41
CA ILE A 158 1.17 -8.29 -4.17
C ILE A 158 1.80 -9.57 -3.62
N GLU A 159 1.51 -9.87 -2.37
CA GLU A 159 2.02 -11.04 -1.67
C GLU A 159 0.91 -12.08 -1.46
N GLY A 160 1.30 -13.35 -1.36
CA GLY A 160 0.36 -14.44 -1.17
C GLY A 160 1.02 -15.76 -0.81
N PRO A 161 0.22 -16.82 -0.59
CA PRO A 161 0.75 -18.14 -0.27
C PRO A 161 1.74 -18.63 -1.31
N ARG A 162 2.88 -19.16 -0.85
CA ARG A 162 3.99 -19.60 -1.70
C ARG A 162 3.55 -20.48 -2.87
N SER A 163 2.69 -21.47 -2.62
CA SER A 163 2.18 -22.38 -3.65
C SER A 163 1.35 -21.68 -4.73
N VAL A 164 0.60 -20.62 -4.37
CA VAL A 164 -0.22 -19.85 -5.31
C VAL A 164 0.68 -18.99 -6.19
N ILE A 165 1.65 -18.29 -5.57
CA ILE A 165 2.62 -17.46 -6.29
C ILE A 165 3.51 -18.29 -7.22
N GLU A 166 4.04 -19.44 -6.77
CA GLU A 166 4.87 -20.34 -7.58
C GLU A 166 4.14 -20.84 -8.85
N ASN A 167 2.85 -21.18 -8.74
CA ASN A 167 2.06 -21.60 -9.90
C ASN A 167 1.82 -20.47 -10.90
N MET A 168 1.51 -19.27 -10.43
CA MET A 168 1.34 -18.09 -11.29
C MET A 168 2.67 -17.69 -11.94
N ALA A 169 3.77 -17.67 -11.19
CA ALA A 169 5.10 -17.38 -11.70
C ALA A 169 5.51 -18.35 -12.82
N LYS A 170 5.24 -19.66 -12.63
CA LYS A 170 5.48 -20.67 -13.66
C LYS A 170 4.69 -20.41 -14.95
N ILE A 171 3.44 -19.98 -14.85
CA ILE A 171 2.60 -19.62 -16.00
C ILE A 171 3.12 -18.36 -16.68
N ALA A 172 3.57 -17.38 -15.89
CA ALA A 172 4.15 -16.16 -16.43
C ALA A 172 5.51 -16.39 -17.09
N GLY A 173 6.20 -17.50 -16.80
CA GLY A 173 7.57 -17.74 -17.23
C GLY A 173 8.60 -17.00 -16.37
N ALA A 174 8.21 -16.59 -15.15
CA ALA A 174 9.10 -15.94 -14.20
C ALA A 174 9.93 -16.96 -13.41
N LYS A 175 11.12 -16.56 -12.96
CA LYS A 175 12.04 -17.35 -12.15
C LYS A 175 12.28 -16.66 -10.81
N PHE A 176 12.30 -17.44 -9.75
CA PHE A 176 12.65 -16.91 -8.43
C PHE A 176 14.13 -16.59 -8.39
N ASP A 177 14.45 -15.43 -7.83
CA ASP A 177 15.81 -14.99 -7.52
C ASP A 177 16.02 -15.08 -6.01
N ASP A 178 16.91 -15.97 -5.58
CA ASP A 178 17.15 -16.23 -4.16
C ASP A 178 17.89 -15.07 -3.46
N ASP A 179 18.66 -14.26 -4.21
CA ASP A 179 19.43 -13.15 -3.66
C ASP A 179 18.51 -11.97 -3.33
N ASP A 180 17.58 -11.67 -4.24
CA ASP A 180 16.63 -10.56 -4.08
C ASP A 180 15.31 -10.97 -3.41
N GLY A 181 15.01 -12.27 -3.34
CA GLY A 181 13.77 -12.80 -2.76
C GLY A 181 12.51 -12.48 -3.57
N ILE A 182 12.65 -12.21 -4.87
CA ILE A 182 11.57 -11.82 -5.78
C ILE A 182 11.57 -12.66 -7.06
N TYR A 183 10.49 -12.59 -7.84
CA TYR A 183 10.42 -13.21 -9.16
C TYR A 183 10.88 -12.24 -10.26
N LYS A 184 11.74 -12.75 -11.15
CA LYS A 184 12.25 -12.04 -12.34
C LYS A 184 11.69 -12.67 -13.62
N ILE A 185 11.42 -11.85 -14.63
CA ILE A 185 10.80 -12.25 -15.92
C ILE A 185 11.35 -11.37 -17.05
N ALA A 186 11.43 -11.81 -18.32
CA ALA A 186 11.93 -10.98 -19.43
C ALA A 186 11.08 -9.73 -19.72
N CYS A 187 11.69 -8.63 -20.23
CA CYS A 187 10.97 -7.34 -20.41
C CYS A 187 9.90 -7.37 -21.49
N ASN A 188 10.09 -8.21 -22.49
CA ASN A 188 9.14 -8.43 -23.56
C ASN A 188 8.05 -9.46 -23.19
N ALA A 189 8.05 -9.99 -21.97
CA ALA A 189 7.06 -10.96 -21.56
C ALA A 189 5.67 -10.33 -21.49
N THR A 190 4.68 -11.07 -21.98
CA THR A 190 3.27 -10.68 -22.01
C THR A 190 2.40 -11.74 -21.34
N PRO A 191 2.63 -12.02 -20.03
CA PRO A 191 1.90 -13.06 -19.33
C PRO A 191 0.40 -12.76 -19.23
N PRO A 192 -0.45 -13.78 -19.05
CA PRO A 192 -1.89 -13.58 -18.88
C PRO A 192 -2.20 -12.74 -17.64
N PRO A 193 -3.30 -11.94 -17.65
CA PRO A 193 -3.66 -11.12 -16.51
C PRO A 193 -3.92 -11.94 -15.25
N ILE A 194 -3.70 -11.29 -14.09
CA ILE A 194 -4.13 -11.82 -12.79
C ILE A 194 -5.56 -11.37 -12.56
N VAL A 195 -6.45 -12.30 -12.23
CA VAL A 195 -7.85 -12.00 -11.95
C VAL A 195 -8.17 -12.35 -10.50
N PHE A 196 -8.66 -11.37 -9.75
CA PHE A 196 -9.14 -11.51 -8.38
C PHE A 196 -10.66 -11.51 -8.33
N LEU A 197 -11.24 -12.43 -7.57
CA LEU A 197 -12.67 -12.46 -7.27
C LEU A 197 -12.90 -11.84 -5.89
N ILE A 198 -13.45 -10.63 -5.84
CA ILE A 198 -13.67 -9.87 -4.60
C ILE A 198 -15.14 -9.45 -4.55
N GLY A 199 -15.85 -9.86 -3.49
CA GLY A 199 -17.30 -9.71 -3.44
C GLY A 199 -17.97 -10.45 -4.62
N ASP A 200 -18.84 -9.75 -5.33
CA ASP A 200 -19.52 -10.24 -6.53
C ASP A 200 -18.82 -9.80 -7.84
N SER A 201 -17.68 -9.12 -7.73
CA SER A 201 -16.95 -8.53 -8.84
C SER A 201 -15.65 -9.28 -9.17
N SER A 202 -15.24 -9.17 -10.43
CA SER A 202 -13.97 -9.68 -10.93
C SER A 202 -13.05 -8.51 -11.28
N TYR A 203 -11.84 -8.51 -10.72
CA TYR A 203 -10.84 -7.46 -10.88
C TYR A 203 -9.63 -8.02 -11.63
N SER A 204 -9.39 -7.54 -12.85
CA SER A 204 -8.29 -7.98 -13.71
C SER A 204 -7.14 -7.01 -13.66
N ILE A 205 -5.93 -7.51 -13.43
CA ILE A 205 -4.67 -6.77 -13.48
C ILE A 205 -3.89 -7.24 -14.70
N ASP A 206 -3.69 -6.34 -15.66
CA ASP A 206 -2.89 -6.60 -16.85
C ASP A 206 -1.39 -6.68 -16.51
N TYR A 207 -0.61 -7.39 -17.32
CA TYR A 207 0.84 -7.58 -17.10
C TYR A 207 1.61 -6.27 -17.00
N THR A 208 1.16 -5.22 -17.67
CA THR A 208 1.72 -3.88 -17.57
C THR A 208 1.63 -3.27 -16.17
N ASN A 209 0.76 -3.79 -15.29
CA ASN A 209 0.50 -3.28 -13.94
C ASN A 209 1.03 -4.19 -12.81
N TYR A 210 1.58 -5.37 -13.10
CA TYR A 210 2.26 -6.21 -12.10
C TYR A 210 3.70 -6.58 -12.47
N ILE A 211 4.20 -6.14 -13.62
CA ILE A 211 5.63 -6.19 -13.98
C ILE A 211 6.21 -4.78 -13.79
N VAL A 212 7.16 -4.66 -12.88
CA VAL A 212 7.91 -3.42 -12.65
C VAL A 212 9.15 -3.42 -13.55
N GLN A 213 9.55 -2.28 -14.11
CA GLN A 213 10.83 -2.16 -14.82
C GLN A 213 11.79 -1.31 -14.00
N THR A 214 12.98 -1.81 -13.71
CA THR A 214 14.04 -1.10 -12.96
C THR A 214 15.12 -0.55 -13.91
N SER A 215 15.77 0.55 -13.53
CA SER A 215 16.72 1.30 -14.37
C SER A 215 18.16 0.79 -14.35
N ASP A 216 18.47 -0.20 -13.50
CA ASP A 216 19.84 -0.60 -13.23
C ASP A 216 20.18 -1.90 -13.96
N ASN A 217 21.10 -1.81 -14.93
CA ASN A 217 21.72 -2.91 -15.69
C ASN A 217 22.48 -3.96 -14.85
N SER A 218 22.22 -4.04 -13.55
CA SER A 218 22.79 -5.05 -12.67
C SER A 218 21.80 -5.70 -11.71
N ASN A 219 20.50 -5.39 -11.74
CA ASN A 219 19.48 -6.12 -10.97
C ASN A 219 18.12 -6.01 -11.69
N TYR A 220 17.89 -6.92 -12.64
CA TYR A 220 16.71 -6.86 -13.51
C TYR A 220 15.40 -7.19 -12.78
N ILE A 221 14.45 -6.25 -12.79
CA ILE A 221 13.04 -6.59 -13.03
C ILE A 221 12.84 -6.35 -14.52
N CYS A 222 12.99 -7.44 -15.25
CA CYS A 222 13.00 -7.59 -16.69
C CYS A 222 14.28 -7.22 -17.46
N ASP A 223 14.79 -8.16 -18.28
CA ASP A 223 16.03 -8.07 -19.10
C ASP A 223 15.69 -8.15 -20.59
N ASP A 224 16.33 -7.30 -21.40
CA ASP A 224 16.28 -7.29 -22.86
C ASP A 224 17.48 -8.08 -23.40
N TYR A 225 17.27 -9.35 -23.77
CA TYR A 225 18.31 -10.23 -24.32
C TYR A 225 18.83 -9.84 -25.73
N ASN A 226 18.59 -8.61 -26.22
CA ASN A 226 18.80 -8.24 -27.63
C ASN A 226 19.78 -7.08 -27.87
N THR A 227 20.87 -7.01 -27.12
CA THR A 227 22.04 -6.24 -27.58
C THR A 227 23.33 -7.04 -27.39
N GLU A 228 23.69 -7.84 -28.38
CA GLU A 228 25.10 -8.22 -28.60
C GLU A 228 25.87 -6.96 -29.03
N PRO A 229 26.99 -6.62 -28.36
CA PRO A 229 27.93 -5.64 -28.91
C PRO A 229 28.93 -6.34 -29.83
N SER A 230 28.85 -5.98 -31.11
CA SER A 230 29.95 -6.07 -32.09
C SER A 230 31.13 -5.18 -31.70
#